data_AF-A0A9J7KLU3-F1
#
_entry.id   AF-A0A9J7KLU3-F1
#
_cell.length_a   1.000
_cell.length_b   1.000
_cell.length_c   1.000
_cell.angle_alpha   90.00
_cell.angle_beta   90.00
_cell.angle_gamma   90.00
#
_symmetry.space_group_name_H-M   'P 1'
#
loop_
_entity.id
_entity.type
_entity.pdbx_description
1 polymer ?
#
loop_
_entity_poly.entity_id
_entity_poly.type
_entity_poly.pdbx_seq_one_letter_code
_entity_poly.pdbx_strand_id
1 'polypeptide(L)'
;MPRPILAEVGDKVFLLIKEYEDATIQKRGQVVSDTRRYFCQLIDVLITDLNSVSQELSKTSGGMPQCQMLLQFIRHGVDNFPWLFVHEPVSSDDPSPDTSQARGDLTLTQDGYRVSKGFSCWVMCHLLRLLAEPKCEPLHSISLDILTSLMHMIRIKDVFMYQELTTEFLALIGSLISISKTVFRFGEITTTDQPICLEYFVQQEDTSASGSQTMKDEPVSIKHFANLYLLQIALSQLIGHLVPELCQFLAHQVPLLWAGLCCQLEVGGPSLKKESLLVLTTLITHVGLPSAGLLDYLMGCVLSLLRLLATTSVSEG
;
A
#
# COMPACT_ATOMS: atom_id res chain seq x y z
N MET A 1 -10.87 30.20 17.83
CA MET A 1 -10.18 28.90 17.69
C MET A 1 -9.45 28.91 16.36
N PRO A 2 -8.19 28.46 16.28
CA PRO A 2 -7.50 28.32 15.00
C PRO A 2 -8.30 27.37 14.09
N ARG A 3 -8.40 27.69 12.80
CA ARG A 3 -9.03 26.81 11.81
C ARG A 3 -8.23 25.50 11.73
N PRO A 4 -8.88 24.33 11.59
CA PRO A 4 -8.17 23.08 11.39
C PRO A 4 -7.33 23.17 10.11
N ILE A 5 -6.08 22.70 10.16
CA ILE A 5 -5.12 22.78 9.04
C ILE A 5 -5.68 22.15 7.76
N LEU A 6 -6.50 21.09 7.92
CA LEU A 6 -7.18 20.44 6.82
C LEU A 6 -8.13 21.37 6.07
N ALA A 7 -8.81 22.30 6.75
CA ALA A 7 -9.67 23.26 6.07
C ALA A 7 -8.85 24.29 5.28
N GLU A 8 -7.76 24.81 5.86
CA GLU A 8 -6.95 25.82 5.18
C GLU A 8 -6.18 25.25 3.97
N VAL A 9 -5.59 24.07 4.12
CA VAL A 9 -4.84 23.42 3.04
C VAL A 9 -5.77 22.75 2.05
N GLY A 10 -6.90 22.18 2.51
CA GLY A 10 -7.92 21.60 1.65
C GLY A 10 -8.51 22.59 0.64
N ASP A 11 -8.79 23.83 1.06
CA ASP A 11 -9.24 24.90 0.17
C ASP A 11 -8.21 25.20 -0.94
N LYS A 12 -6.91 25.21 -0.59
CA LYS A 12 -5.82 25.42 -1.57
C LYS A 12 -5.73 24.26 -2.57
N VAL A 13 -5.88 23.03 -2.11
CA VAL A 13 -5.89 21.85 -3.00
C VAL A 13 -7.09 21.90 -3.95
N PHE A 14 -8.28 22.26 -3.46
CA PHE A 14 -9.47 22.36 -4.29
C PHE A 14 -9.32 23.43 -5.40
N LEU A 15 -8.69 24.56 -5.09
CA LEU A 15 -8.39 25.59 -6.10
C LEU A 15 -7.42 25.07 -7.16
N LEU A 16 -6.38 24.32 -6.76
CA LEU A 16 -5.43 23.73 -7.71
C LEU A 16 -6.08 22.66 -8.59
N ILE A 17 -7.02 21.87 -8.05
CA ILE A 17 -7.76 20.89 -8.85
C ILE A 17 -8.56 21.60 -9.96
N LYS A 18 -9.25 22.70 -9.64
CA LYS A 18 -9.93 23.51 -10.66
C LYS A 18 -8.95 24.11 -11.67
N GLU A 19 -7.82 24.60 -11.18
CA GLU A 19 -6.77 25.13 -12.04
C GLU A 19 -6.21 24.06 -12.99
N TYR A 20 -6.14 22.80 -12.59
CA TYR A 20 -5.72 21.69 -13.44
C TYR A 20 -6.67 21.48 -14.62
N GLU A 21 -7.98 21.55 -14.37
CA GLU A 21 -9.02 21.40 -15.41
C GLU A 21 -8.92 22.50 -16.48
N ASP A 22 -8.62 23.73 -16.04
CA ASP A 22 -8.49 24.91 -16.91
C ASP A 22 -7.08 25.10 -17.50
N ALA A 23 -6.08 24.36 -17.02
CA ALA A 23 -4.68 24.57 -17.35
C ALA A 23 -4.28 24.03 -18.73
N THR A 24 -3.39 24.76 -19.40
CA THR A 24 -2.62 24.26 -20.55
C THR A 24 -1.69 23.13 -20.12
N ILE A 25 -1.34 22.24 -21.06
CA ILE A 25 -0.47 21.07 -20.82
C ILE A 25 0.84 21.46 -20.12
N GLN A 26 1.44 22.58 -20.52
CA GLN A 26 2.70 23.09 -19.95
C GLN A 26 2.56 23.49 -18.46
N LYS A 27 1.38 23.94 -18.04
CA LYS A 27 1.13 24.38 -16.66
C LYS A 27 0.67 23.23 -15.75
N ARG A 28 0.09 22.16 -16.31
CA ARG A 28 -0.38 21.00 -15.55
C ARG A 28 0.70 20.36 -14.69
N GLY A 29 1.93 20.21 -15.19
CA GLY A 29 3.03 19.66 -14.41
C GLY A 29 3.30 20.42 -13.11
N GLN A 30 3.25 21.76 -13.17
CA GLN A 30 3.40 22.61 -11.98
C GLN A 30 2.21 22.45 -11.02
N VAL A 31 0.98 22.44 -11.54
CA VAL A 31 -0.23 22.23 -10.73
C VAL A 31 -0.21 20.87 -10.03
N VAL A 32 0.24 19.80 -10.71
CA VAL A 32 0.42 18.48 -10.11
C VAL A 32 1.44 18.52 -8.97
N SER A 33 2.60 19.11 -9.22
CA SER A 33 3.67 19.25 -8.22
C SER A 33 3.20 20.03 -6.99
N ASP A 34 2.52 21.16 -7.18
CA ASP A 34 1.98 21.97 -6.08
C ASP A 34 0.87 21.26 -5.32
N THR A 35 0.03 20.50 -6.02
CA THR A 35 -1.03 19.71 -5.38
C THR A 35 -0.43 18.60 -4.52
N ARG A 36 0.52 17.83 -5.07
CA ARG A 36 1.25 16.80 -4.32
C ARG A 36 1.93 17.37 -3.08
N ARG A 37 2.55 18.55 -3.18
CA ARG A 37 3.16 19.26 -2.04
C ARG A 37 2.16 19.49 -0.90
N TYR A 38 0.94 19.93 -1.20
CA TYR A 38 -0.08 20.13 -0.17
C TYR A 38 -0.59 18.82 0.43
N PHE A 39 -0.71 17.76 -0.37
CA PHE A 39 -0.97 16.40 0.16
C PHE A 39 0.15 15.95 1.10
N CYS A 40 1.42 16.15 0.73
CA CYS A 40 2.54 15.81 1.60
C CYS A 40 2.46 16.56 2.92
N GLN A 41 2.23 17.88 2.89
CA GLN A 41 2.07 18.70 4.10
C GLN A 41 0.94 18.19 5.01
N LEU A 42 -0.20 17.81 4.44
CA LEU A 42 -1.31 17.25 5.21
C LEU A 42 -0.96 15.91 5.85
N ILE A 43 -0.32 15.02 5.10
CA ILE A 43 0.08 13.69 5.57
C ILE A 43 1.17 13.80 6.65
N ASP A 44 2.17 14.66 6.44
CA ASP A 44 3.24 14.96 7.40
C ASP A 44 2.68 15.43 8.74
N VAL A 45 1.66 16.29 8.71
CA VAL A 45 1.07 16.85 9.94
C VAL A 45 0.08 15.90 10.61
N LEU A 46 -0.72 15.17 9.85
CA LEU A 46 -1.91 14.49 10.39
C LEU A 46 -1.75 12.98 10.59
N ILE A 47 -0.89 12.28 9.83
CA ILE A 47 -0.78 10.81 9.92
C ILE A 47 0.64 10.26 10.04
N THR A 48 1.65 11.12 10.01
CA THR A 48 3.06 10.70 10.10
C THR A 48 3.47 10.34 11.54
N ASP A 49 3.06 11.13 12.54
CA ASP A 49 3.23 10.76 13.95
C ASP A 49 2.04 9.91 14.44
N LEU A 50 2.22 8.60 14.43
CA LEU A 50 1.21 7.63 14.84
C LEU A 50 0.81 7.74 16.32
N ASN A 51 1.67 8.29 17.19
CA ASN A 51 1.28 8.55 18.58
C ASN A 51 0.29 9.71 18.65
N SER A 52 0.51 10.77 17.87
CA SER A 52 -0.43 11.89 17.75
C SER A 52 -1.76 11.45 17.15
N VAL A 53 -1.74 10.57 16.14
CA VAL A 53 -2.96 9.95 15.56
C VAL A 53 -3.72 9.16 16.63
N SER A 54 -3.04 8.27 17.35
CA SER A 54 -3.66 7.49 18.41
C SER A 54 -4.28 8.37 19.51
N GLN A 55 -3.59 9.45 19.90
CA GLN A 55 -4.13 10.41 20.85
C GLN A 55 -5.37 11.11 20.30
N GLU A 56 -5.39 11.49 19.02
CA GLU A 56 -6.57 12.07 18.38
C GLU A 56 -7.76 11.10 18.40
N LEU A 57 -7.54 9.84 18.00
CA LEU A 57 -8.58 8.80 18.00
C LEU A 57 -9.13 8.50 19.40
N SER A 58 -8.30 8.62 20.43
CA SER A 58 -8.72 8.40 21.82
C SER A 58 -9.58 9.53 22.40
N LYS A 59 -9.56 10.73 21.79
CA LYS A 59 -10.35 11.86 22.28
C LYS A 59 -11.82 11.61 21.96
N THR A 60 -12.67 11.69 22.98
CA THR A 60 -14.13 11.68 22.81
C THR A 60 -14.62 13.04 22.33
N SER A 61 -14.16 13.50 21.17
CA SER A 61 -14.76 14.65 20.49
C SER A 61 -16.00 14.17 19.74
N GLY A 62 -17.12 14.89 19.85
CA GLY A 62 -18.35 14.60 19.10
C GLY A 62 -18.26 14.79 17.58
N GLY A 63 -17.05 14.96 17.03
CA GLY A 63 -16.78 15.16 15.60
C GLY A 63 -15.72 14.20 15.08
N MET A 64 -15.66 14.07 13.75
CA MET A 64 -14.72 13.20 13.05
C MET A 64 -13.26 13.65 13.24
N PRO A 65 -12.33 12.74 13.59
CA PRO A 65 -10.90 13.05 13.67
C PRO A 65 -10.33 13.58 12.35
N GLN A 66 -9.36 14.51 12.43
CA GLN A 66 -8.69 15.07 11.25
C GLN A 66 -7.92 14.01 10.47
N CYS A 67 -7.28 13.06 11.16
CA CYS A 67 -6.63 11.93 10.49
C CYS A 67 -7.62 11.13 9.63
N GLN A 68 -8.85 10.92 10.11
CA GLN A 68 -9.89 10.21 9.37
C GLN A 68 -10.42 11.04 8.20
N MET A 69 -10.61 12.36 8.39
CA MET A 69 -11.02 13.26 7.31
C MET A 69 -9.97 13.33 6.19
N LEU A 70 -8.67 13.35 6.54
CA LEU A 70 -7.59 13.28 5.58
C LEU A 70 -7.63 11.98 4.78
N LEU A 71 -7.84 10.83 5.41
CA LEU A 71 -7.94 9.56 4.69
C LEU A 71 -9.11 9.56 3.69
N GLN A 72 -10.27 10.12 4.07
CA GLN A 72 -11.38 10.29 3.12
C GLN A 72 -11.02 11.24 1.96
N PHE A 73 -10.23 12.28 2.24
CA PHE A 73 -9.75 13.18 1.20
C PHE A 73 -8.75 12.50 0.25
N ILE A 74 -7.84 11.67 0.77
CA ILE A 74 -6.95 10.84 -0.05
C ILE A 74 -7.76 9.87 -0.90
N ARG A 75 -8.75 9.17 -0.31
CA ARG A 75 -9.66 8.28 -1.05
C ARG A 75 -10.32 9.01 -2.22
N HIS A 76 -10.90 10.17 -1.94
CA HIS A 76 -11.52 11.01 -2.97
C HIS A 76 -10.51 11.39 -4.07
N GLY A 77 -9.28 11.73 -3.68
CA GLY A 77 -8.20 12.03 -4.62
C GLY A 77 -7.83 10.85 -5.52
N VAL A 78 -7.74 9.64 -4.97
CA VAL A 78 -7.48 8.41 -5.74
C VAL A 78 -8.59 8.16 -6.76
N ASP A 79 -9.84 8.31 -6.33
CA ASP A 79 -11.00 7.97 -7.17
C ASP A 79 -11.25 9.03 -8.27
N ASN A 80 -10.95 10.31 -8.01
CA ASN A 80 -11.35 11.43 -8.89
C ASN A 80 -10.17 12.12 -9.58
N PHE A 81 -8.96 12.04 -9.04
CA PHE A 81 -7.77 12.73 -9.56
C PHE A 81 -6.59 11.76 -9.83
N PRO A 82 -6.74 10.76 -10.74
CA PRO A 82 -5.68 9.79 -11.05
C PRO A 82 -4.33 10.40 -11.43
N TRP A 83 -4.35 11.58 -12.06
CA TRP A 83 -3.16 12.33 -12.48
C TRP A 83 -2.26 12.76 -11.32
N LEU A 84 -2.75 12.72 -10.08
CA LEU A 84 -1.92 12.90 -8.88
C LEU A 84 -1.00 11.72 -8.63
N PHE A 85 -1.38 10.52 -9.04
CA PHE A 85 -0.71 9.27 -8.63
C PHE A 85 0.01 8.61 -9.80
N VAL A 86 -0.52 8.77 -11.01
CA VAL A 86 0.00 8.15 -12.23
C VAL A 86 0.39 9.23 -13.23
N HIS A 87 1.47 9.00 -13.97
CA HIS A 87 1.87 9.88 -15.06
C HIS A 87 0.91 9.68 -16.24
N GLU A 88 0.19 10.73 -16.65
CA GLU A 88 -0.60 10.69 -17.88
C GLU A 88 0.30 11.06 -19.07
N PRO A 89 0.51 10.15 -20.04
CA PRO A 89 1.29 10.48 -21.22
C PRO A 89 0.57 11.57 -22.01
N VAL A 90 1.29 12.63 -22.36
CA VAL A 90 0.76 13.69 -23.21
C VAL A 90 0.64 13.11 -24.62
N SER A 91 -0.58 12.89 -25.10
CA SER A 91 -0.82 12.59 -26.51
C SER A 91 -0.49 13.84 -27.32
N SER A 92 0.70 13.87 -27.93
CA SER A 92 1.03 14.85 -28.95
C SER A 92 0.23 14.51 -30.21
N ASP A 93 -0.82 15.29 -30.51
CA ASP A 93 -1.59 15.20 -31.76
C ASP A 93 -0.80 15.67 -33.00
N ASP A 94 0.53 15.81 -32.92
CA ASP A 94 1.38 16.33 -33.99
C ASP A 94 2.18 15.20 -34.67
N PRO A 95 1.93 14.86 -35.95
CA PRO A 95 2.46 13.67 -36.61
C PRO A 95 3.89 13.83 -37.17
N SER A 96 4.73 14.68 -36.57
CA SER A 96 6.09 14.94 -37.07
C SER A 96 7.16 14.39 -36.12
N PRO A 97 7.80 13.24 -36.42
CA PRO A 97 8.84 12.69 -35.56
C PRO A 97 10.19 13.30 -35.93
N ASP A 98 10.54 14.45 -35.35
CA ASP A 98 11.94 14.87 -35.30
C ASP A 98 12.67 14.02 -34.25
N THR A 99 13.65 13.24 -34.69
CA THR A 99 14.30 12.16 -33.94
C THR A 99 15.07 12.65 -32.71
N SER A 100 15.30 13.96 -32.58
CA SER A 100 15.88 14.63 -31.42
C SER A 100 14.86 15.01 -30.34
N GLN A 101 13.61 15.32 -30.71
CA GLN A 101 12.53 15.59 -29.76
C GLN A 101 12.06 14.31 -29.08
N ALA A 102 11.99 13.20 -29.82
CA ALA A 102 11.65 11.88 -29.26
C ALA A 102 12.57 11.45 -28.10
N ARG A 103 13.88 11.78 -28.14
CA ARG A 103 14.80 11.51 -27.01
C ARG A 103 14.56 12.41 -25.81
N GLY A 104 14.21 13.68 -26.02
CA GLY A 104 13.83 14.61 -24.95
C GLY A 104 12.52 14.21 -24.28
N ASP A 105 11.53 13.80 -25.08
CA ASP A 105 10.23 13.31 -24.61
C ASP A 105 10.36 11.98 -23.84
N LEU A 106 11.25 11.07 -24.26
CA LEU A 106 11.56 9.84 -23.52
C LEU A 106 12.17 10.10 -22.13
N THR A 107 13.07 11.09 -22.00
CA THR A 107 13.63 11.47 -20.69
C THR A 107 12.61 12.20 -19.81
N LEU A 108 11.78 13.07 -20.39
CA LEU A 108 10.72 13.80 -19.66
C LEU A 108 9.60 12.86 -19.18
N THR A 109 9.24 11.86 -19.98
CA THR A 109 8.27 10.82 -19.59
C THR A 109 8.82 9.88 -18.52
N GLN A 110 10.12 9.55 -18.57
CA GLN A 110 10.76 8.75 -17.53
C GLN A 110 10.84 9.50 -16.20
N ASP A 111 11.18 10.79 -16.19
CA ASP A 111 11.18 11.61 -14.97
C ASP A 111 9.77 11.77 -14.40
N GLY A 112 8.78 12.05 -15.27
CA GLY A 112 7.36 12.13 -14.88
C GLY A 112 6.82 10.84 -14.28
N TYR A 113 7.20 9.69 -14.85
CA TYR A 113 6.91 8.36 -14.31
C TYR A 113 7.51 8.18 -12.92
N ARG A 114 8.81 8.44 -12.76
CA ARG A 114 9.53 8.27 -11.48
C ARG A 114 8.94 9.11 -10.36
N VAL A 115 8.62 10.37 -10.63
CA VAL A 115 8.02 11.27 -9.62
C VAL A 115 6.61 10.81 -9.24
N SER A 116 5.81 10.36 -10.21
CA SER A 116 4.45 9.88 -9.93
C SER A 116 4.45 8.56 -9.17
N LYS A 117 5.33 7.63 -9.57
CA LYS A 117 5.59 6.39 -8.83
C LYS A 117 6.08 6.68 -7.41
N GLY A 118 7.06 7.57 -7.26
CA GLY A 118 7.58 8.01 -5.96
C GLY A 118 6.48 8.53 -5.03
N PHE A 119 5.62 9.43 -5.53
CA PHE A 119 4.49 9.94 -4.76
C PHE A 119 3.50 8.84 -4.35
N SER A 120 3.14 7.94 -5.27
CA SER A 120 2.24 6.83 -4.97
C SER A 120 2.83 5.87 -3.93
N CYS A 121 4.10 5.48 -4.09
CA CYS A 121 4.82 4.69 -3.09
C CYS A 121 4.86 5.37 -1.73
N TRP A 122 5.12 6.68 -1.70
CA TRP A 122 5.16 7.46 -0.47
C TRP A 122 3.82 7.48 0.27
N VAL A 123 2.71 7.65 -0.46
CA VAL A 123 1.35 7.54 0.10
C VAL A 123 1.08 6.11 0.59
N MET A 124 1.44 5.09 -0.19
CA MET A 124 1.28 3.68 0.21
C MET A 124 2.05 3.38 1.49
N CYS A 125 3.28 3.86 1.63
CA CYS A 125 4.11 3.67 2.81
C CYS A 125 3.43 4.23 4.07
N HIS A 126 2.84 5.43 4.00
CA HIS A 126 2.10 6.01 5.12
C HIS A 126 0.84 5.21 5.49
N LEU A 127 0.14 4.66 4.50
CA LEU A 127 -1.00 3.78 4.75
C LEU A 127 -0.56 2.46 5.40
N LEU A 128 0.56 1.88 4.96
CA LEU A 128 1.13 0.66 5.56
C LEU A 128 1.60 0.89 6.99
N ARG A 129 2.14 2.07 7.31
CA ARG A 129 2.49 2.46 8.68
C ARG A 129 1.27 2.51 9.59
N LEU A 130 0.16 3.08 9.13
CA LEU A 130 -1.11 3.08 9.86
C LEU A 130 -1.62 1.67 10.11
N LEU A 131 -1.60 0.81 9.07
CA LEU A 131 -2.01 -0.60 9.16
C LEU A 131 -1.13 -1.42 10.11
N ALA A 132 0.14 -1.07 10.24
CA ALA A 132 1.07 -1.72 11.15
C ALA A 132 0.92 -1.25 12.61
N GLU A 133 0.20 -0.16 12.92
CA GLU A 133 0.09 0.36 14.28
C GLU A 133 -1.22 -0.10 14.96
N PRO A 134 -1.14 -0.94 16.02
CA PRO A 134 -2.34 -1.43 16.72
C PRO A 134 -3.23 -0.32 17.25
N LYS A 135 -2.64 0.78 17.74
CA LYS A 135 -3.42 1.89 18.30
C LYS A 135 -4.21 2.69 17.25
N CYS A 136 -3.95 2.43 15.98
CA CYS A 136 -4.64 3.05 14.85
C CYS A 136 -5.68 2.11 14.20
N GLU A 137 -6.07 1.00 14.86
CA GLU A 137 -7.06 0.03 14.37
C GLU A 137 -8.33 0.65 13.75
N PRO A 138 -8.95 1.72 14.31
CA PRO A 138 -10.14 2.32 13.72
C PRO A 138 -9.95 2.87 12.30
N LEU A 139 -8.70 3.11 11.88
CA LEU A 139 -8.35 3.62 10.56
C LEU A 139 -7.98 2.51 9.57
N HIS A 140 -7.74 1.28 10.04
CA HIS A 140 -7.20 0.20 9.21
C HIS A 140 -8.09 -0.14 8.01
N SER A 141 -9.40 -0.25 8.21
CA SER A 141 -10.33 -0.53 7.11
C SER A 141 -10.31 0.57 6.05
N ILE A 142 -10.28 1.84 6.47
CA ILE A 142 -10.23 2.99 5.55
C ILE A 142 -8.89 3.01 4.80
N SER A 143 -7.77 2.77 5.50
CA SER A 143 -6.44 2.71 4.88
C SER A 143 -6.33 1.58 3.86
N LEU A 144 -6.88 0.41 4.18
CA LEU A 144 -6.90 -0.74 3.27
C LEU A 144 -7.78 -0.49 2.03
N ASP A 145 -8.95 0.14 2.22
CA ASP A 145 -9.81 0.56 1.10
C ASP A 145 -9.06 1.50 0.16
N ILE A 146 -8.34 2.49 0.70
CA ILE A 146 -7.56 3.44 -0.10
C ILE A 146 -6.45 2.74 -0.87
N LEU A 147 -5.68 1.86 -0.21
CA LEU A 147 -4.64 1.06 -0.89
C LEU A 147 -5.23 0.23 -2.03
N THR A 148 -6.39 -0.40 -1.79
CA THR A 148 -7.08 -1.23 -2.78
C THR A 148 -7.55 -0.39 -3.97
N SER A 149 -8.23 0.74 -3.71
CA SER A 149 -8.64 1.69 -4.76
C SER A 149 -7.44 2.22 -5.55
N LEU A 150 -6.34 2.54 -4.86
CA LEU A 150 -5.13 3.05 -5.48
C LEU A 150 -4.52 2.01 -6.43
N MET A 151 -4.41 0.76 -5.99
CA MET A 151 -3.93 -0.34 -6.84
C MET A 151 -4.84 -0.59 -8.05
N HIS A 152 -6.16 -0.55 -7.87
CA HIS A 152 -7.10 -0.69 -8.99
C HIS A 152 -7.02 0.47 -9.98
N MET A 153 -6.89 1.71 -9.51
CA MET A 153 -6.73 2.88 -10.36
C MET A 153 -5.42 2.80 -11.14
N ILE A 154 -4.30 2.49 -10.46
CA ILE A 154 -2.99 2.32 -11.10
C ILE A 154 -3.07 1.24 -12.15
N ARG A 155 -3.68 0.08 -11.87
CA ARG A 155 -3.87 -0.98 -12.87
C ARG A 155 -4.55 -0.50 -14.16
N ILE A 156 -5.56 0.35 -14.05
CA ILE A 156 -6.31 0.86 -15.20
C ILE A 156 -5.46 1.86 -16.00
N LYS A 157 -4.69 2.72 -15.30
CA LYS A 157 -3.98 3.86 -15.90
C LYS A 157 -2.55 3.52 -16.32
N ASP A 158 -1.88 2.63 -15.60
CA ASP A 158 -0.49 2.24 -15.79
C ASP A 158 -0.26 0.80 -15.29
N VAL A 159 -0.45 -0.16 -16.20
CA VAL A 159 -0.26 -1.59 -15.93
C VAL A 159 1.18 -1.92 -15.54
N PHE A 160 2.17 -1.17 -16.04
CA PHE A 160 3.58 -1.42 -15.74
C PHE A 160 3.88 -1.06 -14.29
N MET A 161 3.45 0.13 -13.85
CA MET A 161 3.53 0.54 -12.45
C MET A 161 2.79 -0.44 -11.54
N TYR A 162 1.60 -0.90 -11.94
CA TYR A 162 0.84 -1.90 -11.19
C TYR A 162 1.63 -3.22 -11.00
N GLN A 163 2.29 -3.71 -12.05
CA GLN A 163 3.10 -4.93 -11.98
C GLN A 163 4.29 -4.77 -11.03
N GLU A 164 4.98 -3.63 -11.09
CA GLU A 164 6.10 -3.34 -10.19
C GLU A 164 5.64 -3.30 -8.74
N LEU A 165 4.58 -2.54 -8.43
CA LEU A 165 4.08 -2.37 -7.07
C LEU A 165 3.49 -3.67 -6.51
N THR A 166 2.77 -4.45 -7.32
CA THR A 166 2.23 -5.74 -6.88
C THR A 166 3.35 -6.73 -6.59
N THR A 167 4.41 -6.74 -7.40
CA THR A 167 5.60 -7.56 -7.13
C THR A 167 6.27 -7.14 -5.83
N GLU A 168 6.34 -5.83 -5.56
CA GLU A 168 6.87 -5.28 -4.32
C GLU A 168 6.03 -5.68 -3.09
N PHE A 169 4.69 -5.67 -3.18
CA PHE A 169 3.80 -6.19 -2.13
C PHE A 169 4.03 -7.68 -1.84
N LEU A 170 4.20 -8.51 -2.88
CA LEU A 170 4.47 -9.94 -2.71
C LEU A 170 5.84 -10.19 -2.06
N ALA A 171 6.85 -9.42 -2.46
CA ALA A 171 8.16 -9.45 -1.83
C ALA A 171 8.08 -9.03 -0.35
N LEU A 172 7.27 -8.01 -0.03
CA LEU A 172 7.02 -7.59 1.34
C LEU A 172 6.39 -8.71 2.18
N ILE A 173 5.38 -9.44 1.67
CA ILE A 173 4.81 -10.61 2.37
C ILE A 173 5.91 -11.64 2.69
N GLY A 174 6.75 -11.96 1.71
CA GLY A 174 7.88 -12.88 1.90
C GLY A 174 8.85 -12.40 2.99
N SER A 175 9.19 -11.12 3.00
CA SER A 175 10.04 -10.51 4.03
C SER A 175 9.40 -10.53 5.42
N LEU A 176 8.10 -10.25 5.53
CA LEU A 176 7.40 -10.34 6.82
C LEU A 176 7.37 -11.77 7.37
N ILE A 177 7.20 -12.77 6.52
CA ILE A 177 7.30 -14.19 6.91
C ILE A 177 8.71 -14.51 7.39
N SER A 178 9.73 -14.04 6.66
CA SER A 178 11.14 -14.23 7.04
C SER A 178 11.46 -13.57 8.39
N ILE A 179 11.03 -12.33 8.62
CA ILE A 179 11.20 -11.61 9.88
C ILE A 179 10.44 -12.31 11.01
N SER A 180 9.21 -12.77 10.74
CA SER A 180 8.40 -13.55 11.70
C SER A 180 9.17 -14.77 12.18
N LYS A 181 9.77 -15.52 11.25
CA LYS A 181 10.54 -16.73 11.54
C LYS A 181 11.86 -16.45 12.27
N THR A 182 12.65 -15.53 11.73
CA THR A 182 14.06 -15.35 12.13
C THR A 182 14.22 -14.45 13.35
N VAL A 183 13.38 -13.43 13.48
CA VAL A 183 13.49 -12.41 14.54
C VAL A 183 12.48 -12.68 15.64
N PHE A 184 11.20 -12.84 15.30
CA PHE A 184 10.14 -12.99 16.30
C PHE A 184 9.87 -14.45 16.68
N ARG A 185 10.51 -15.42 16.00
CA ARG A 185 10.30 -16.86 16.19
C ARG A 185 8.80 -17.22 16.24
N PHE A 186 8.05 -16.70 15.27
CA PHE A 186 6.60 -16.83 15.14
C PHE A 186 5.80 -16.40 16.39
N GLY A 187 6.28 -15.37 17.08
CA GLY A 187 5.61 -14.75 18.23
C GLY A 187 6.14 -15.18 19.60
N GLU A 188 7.13 -16.08 19.67
CA GLU A 188 7.84 -16.39 20.93
C GLU A 188 8.57 -15.15 21.47
N ILE A 189 9.09 -14.31 20.59
CA ILE A 189 9.63 -12.99 20.91
C ILE A 189 8.58 -11.95 20.52
N THR A 190 8.28 -11.01 21.41
CA THR A 190 7.22 -10.02 21.19
C THR A 190 7.75 -8.65 20.79
N THR A 191 9.01 -8.35 21.10
CA THR A 191 9.65 -7.03 20.91
C THR A 191 11.12 -7.19 20.57
N THR A 192 11.64 -6.32 19.71
CA THR A 192 13.07 -6.23 19.38
C THR A 192 13.72 -5.01 20.01
N ASP A 193 15.01 -5.11 20.29
CA ASP A 193 15.80 -3.98 20.83
C ASP A 193 15.99 -2.87 19.78
N GLN A 194 16.26 -3.27 18.53
CA GLN A 194 16.35 -2.37 17.38
C GLN A 194 15.15 -2.57 16.45
N PRO A 195 14.45 -1.49 16.07
CA PRO A 195 13.38 -1.56 15.09
C PRO A 195 13.91 -1.97 13.72
N ILE A 196 13.21 -2.87 13.05
CA ILE A 196 13.54 -3.31 11.69
C ILE A 196 12.86 -2.36 10.71
N CYS A 197 13.63 -1.61 9.94
CA CYS A 197 13.11 -0.75 8.88
C CYS A 197 12.92 -1.55 7.60
N LEU A 198 11.73 -1.42 7.00
CA LEU A 198 11.38 -2.07 5.75
C LEU A 198 11.69 -1.15 4.57
N GLU A 199 12.55 -1.60 3.66
CA GLU A 199 12.95 -0.86 2.45
C GLU A 199 11.96 -1.10 1.30
N TYR A 200 10.66 -0.93 1.57
CA TYR A 200 9.58 -1.12 0.59
C TYR A 200 8.80 0.17 0.42
N PHE A 201 8.47 0.52 -0.82
CA PHE A 201 7.77 1.73 -1.22
C PHE A 201 8.50 3.02 -0.80
N VAL A 202 9.84 2.96 -0.74
CA VAL A 202 10.73 4.09 -0.44
C VAL A 202 11.31 4.61 -1.76
N GLN A 203 11.40 5.93 -1.92
CA GLN A 203 11.96 6.52 -3.11
C GLN A 203 13.50 6.42 -3.06
N GLN A 204 14.13 5.85 -4.08
CA GLN A 204 15.59 5.90 -4.18
C GLN A 204 16.01 7.31 -4.63
N GLU A 205 16.74 8.03 -3.77
CA GLU A 205 17.35 9.32 -4.11
C GLU A 205 18.41 9.13 -5.20
N ASP A 206 18.11 9.55 -6.43
CA ASP A 206 19.16 9.89 -7.39
C ASP A 206 19.55 11.35 -7.18
N THR A 207 20.78 11.56 -6.72
CA THR A 207 21.43 12.82 -6.32
C THR A 207 21.62 13.86 -7.44
N SER A 208 20.77 13.94 -8.48
CA SER A 208 21.02 14.81 -9.64
C SER A 208 19.87 15.71 -10.11
N ALA A 209 18.68 15.67 -9.51
CA ALA A 209 17.60 16.60 -9.85
C ALA A 209 17.49 17.75 -8.83
N SER A 210 18.26 18.81 -9.04
CA SER A 210 18.15 20.08 -8.30
C SER A 210 16.76 20.69 -8.52
N GLY A 211 15.84 20.44 -7.60
CA GLY A 211 14.47 20.97 -7.61
C GLY A 211 13.41 20.03 -7.04
N SER A 212 13.74 18.75 -6.80
CA SER A 212 12.80 17.78 -6.24
C SER A 212 12.56 18.03 -4.75
N GLN A 213 11.30 18.25 -4.39
CA GLN A 213 10.82 18.30 -3.01
C GLN A 213 11.27 17.05 -2.25
N THR A 214 11.88 17.23 -1.09
CA THR A 214 12.21 16.14 -0.17
C THR A 214 10.92 15.69 0.53
N MET A 215 10.22 14.74 -0.07
CA MET A 215 9.28 13.90 0.68
C MET A 215 10.09 13.25 1.79
N LYS A 216 9.70 13.46 3.06
CA LYS A 216 10.43 12.86 4.15
C LYS A 216 10.14 11.37 4.14
N ASP A 217 11.13 10.60 3.70
CA ASP A 217 11.01 9.15 3.74
C ASP A 217 11.03 8.68 5.19
N GLU A 218 9.92 8.08 5.60
CA GLU A 218 9.81 7.44 6.90
C GLU A 218 9.30 6.02 6.66
N PRO A 219 10.20 5.03 6.59
CA PRO A 219 9.84 3.66 6.22
C PRO A 219 8.99 3.00 7.30
N VAL A 220 8.29 1.93 6.92
CA VAL A 220 7.59 1.09 7.90
C VAL A 220 8.63 0.46 8.84
N SER A 221 8.46 0.69 10.15
CA SER A 221 9.37 0.18 11.18
C SER A 221 8.67 -0.85 12.06
N ILE A 222 9.27 -2.03 12.18
CA ILE A 222 8.74 -3.14 12.97
C ILE A 222 9.56 -3.27 14.25
N LYS A 223 8.94 -2.92 15.38
CA LYS A 223 9.52 -3.11 16.72
C LYS A 223 8.84 -4.24 17.50
N HIS A 224 7.52 -4.40 17.33
CA HIS A 224 6.76 -5.42 18.02
C HIS A 224 6.19 -6.44 17.04
N PHE A 225 6.03 -7.68 17.51
CA PHE A 225 5.40 -8.75 16.73
C PHE A 225 3.98 -8.36 16.30
N ALA A 226 3.25 -7.60 17.14
CA ALA A 226 1.92 -7.09 16.80
C ALA A 226 1.93 -6.22 15.53
N ASN A 227 2.96 -5.38 15.33
CA ASN A 227 3.06 -4.56 14.11
C ASN A 227 3.17 -5.43 12.87
N LEU A 228 4.06 -6.42 12.92
CA LEU A 228 4.27 -7.39 11.85
C LEU A 228 3.03 -8.24 11.59
N TYR A 229 2.35 -8.68 12.64
CA TYR A 229 1.16 -9.52 12.54
C TYR A 229 0.00 -8.78 11.88
N LEU A 230 -0.27 -7.53 12.29
CA LEU A 230 -1.30 -6.69 11.67
C LEU A 230 -0.99 -6.39 10.21
N LEU A 231 0.28 -6.09 9.90
CA LEU A 231 0.69 -5.81 8.54
C LEU A 231 0.53 -7.05 7.65
N GLN A 232 0.84 -8.26 8.13
CA GLN A 232 0.57 -9.49 7.38
C GLN A 232 -0.92 -9.70 7.10
N ILE A 233 -1.79 -9.44 8.07
CA ILE A 233 -3.25 -9.53 7.89
C ILE A 233 -3.69 -8.54 6.79
N ALA A 234 -3.29 -7.28 6.92
CA ALA A 234 -3.68 -6.24 5.97
C ALA A 234 -3.19 -6.52 4.54
N LEU A 235 -1.95 -7.01 4.39
CA LEU A 235 -1.41 -7.39 3.09
C LEU A 235 -2.11 -8.61 2.50
N SER A 236 -2.43 -9.63 3.31
CA SER A 236 -3.22 -10.77 2.84
C SER A 236 -4.61 -10.34 2.38
N GLN A 237 -5.26 -9.40 3.08
CA GLN A 237 -6.52 -8.82 2.63
C GLN A 237 -6.37 -8.02 1.34
N LEU A 238 -5.36 -7.16 1.22
CA LEU A 238 -5.08 -6.41 0.00
C LEU A 238 -4.89 -7.35 -1.18
N ILE A 239 -4.00 -8.35 -1.06
CA ILE A 239 -3.76 -9.34 -2.12
C ILE A 239 -5.02 -10.13 -2.45
N GLY A 240 -5.87 -10.45 -1.47
CA GLY A 240 -7.16 -11.08 -1.67
C GLY A 240 -8.05 -10.34 -2.67
N HIS A 241 -8.06 -9.01 -2.62
CA HIS A 241 -8.80 -8.17 -3.57
C HIS A 241 -8.14 -8.08 -4.95
N LEU A 242 -6.84 -8.38 -5.05
CA LEU A 242 -6.04 -8.27 -6.27
C LEU A 242 -5.76 -9.61 -6.96
N VAL A 243 -6.30 -10.73 -6.44
CA VAL A 243 -6.01 -12.08 -6.96
C VAL A 243 -6.31 -12.22 -8.46
N PRO A 244 -7.49 -11.83 -8.98
CA PRO A 244 -7.80 -12.01 -10.40
C PRO A 244 -6.76 -11.34 -11.31
N GLU A 245 -6.40 -10.10 -10.97
CA GLU A 245 -5.46 -9.27 -11.70
C GLU A 245 -4.03 -9.81 -11.57
N LEU A 246 -3.62 -10.22 -10.38
CA LEU A 246 -2.32 -10.84 -10.13
C LEU A 246 -2.16 -12.10 -10.98
N CYS A 247 -3.20 -12.94 -11.06
CA CYS A 247 -3.16 -14.16 -11.88
C CYS A 247 -3.07 -13.85 -13.37
N GLN A 248 -3.68 -12.74 -13.83
CA GLN A 248 -3.62 -12.30 -15.22
C GLN A 248 -2.27 -11.69 -15.60
N PHE A 249 -1.75 -10.78 -14.78
CA PHE A 249 -0.57 -9.96 -15.12
C PHE A 249 0.74 -10.50 -14.54
N LEU A 250 0.68 -11.31 -13.48
CA LEU A 250 1.84 -11.76 -12.70
C LEU A 250 1.75 -13.27 -12.39
N ALA A 251 1.30 -14.08 -13.36
CA ALA A 251 1.19 -15.53 -13.22
C ALA A 251 2.47 -16.22 -12.69
N HIS A 252 3.65 -15.68 -13.03
CA HIS A 252 4.94 -16.19 -12.56
C HIS A 252 5.18 -15.98 -11.06
N GLN A 253 4.49 -15.03 -10.42
CA GLN A 253 4.56 -14.76 -8.97
C GLN A 253 3.55 -15.59 -8.17
N VAL A 254 2.55 -16.20 -8.82
CA VAL A 254 1.49 -16.99 -8.16
C VAL A 254 2.07 -18.11 -7.28
N PRO A 255 3.09 -18.90 -7.68
CA PRO A 255 3.68 -19.92 -6.82
C PRO A 255 4.29 -19.36 -5.53
N LEU A 256 4.87 -18.15 -5.57
CA LEU A 256 5.43 -17.49 -4.38
C LEU A 256 4.30 -17.10 -3.41
N LEU A 257 3.20 -16.57 -3.94
CA LEU A 257 2.02 -16.24 -3.15
C LEU A 257 1.45 -17.50 -2.47
N TRP A 258 1.31 -18.61 -3.19
CA TRP A 258 0.90 -19.90 -2.62
C TRP A 258 1.77 -20.32 -1.45
N ALA A 259 3.10 -20.32 -1.63
CA ALA A 259 4.04 -20.71 -0.57
C ALA A 259 3.91 -19.80 0.66
N GLY A 260 3.78 -18.48 0.44
CA GLY A 260 3.60 -17.50 1.51
C GLY A 260 2.32 -17.74 2.32
N LEU A 261 1.19 -17.93 1.62
CA LEU A 261 -0.11 -18.18 2.26
C LEU A 261 -0.13 -19.52 3.02
N CYS A 262 0.46 -20.59 2.47
CA CYS A 262 0.59 -21.85 3.20
C CYS A 262 1.45 -21.70 4.45
N CYS A 263 2.55 -20.93 4.39
CA CYS A 263 3.35 -20.63 5.58
C CYS A 263 2.54 -19.86 6.63
N GLN A 264 1.79 -18.85 6.22
CA GLN A 264 0.87 -18.13 7.11
C GLN A 264 -0.20 -19.06 7.71
N LEU A 265 -0.69 -20.06 6.97
CA LEU A 265 -1.62 -21.06 7.50
C LEU A 265 -0.98 -21.99 8.54
N GLU A 266 0.26 -22.38 8.34
CA GLU A 266 0.99 -23.26 9.24
C GLU A 266 1.21 -22.55 10.59
N VAL A 267 1.83 -21.37 10.55
CA VAL A 267 2.38 -20.69 11.74
C VAL A 267 1.59 -19.47 12.23
N GLY A 268 0.65 -18.95 11.46
CA GLY A 268 -0.07 -17.71 11.77
C GLY A 268 -1.06 -17.83 12.94
N GLY A 269 -1.51 -16.69 13.46
CA GLY A 269 -2.65 -16.64 14.38
C GLY A 269 -3.99 -16.85 13.67
N PRO A 270 -5.11 -16.99 14.41
CA PRO A 270 -6.44 -17.28 13.82
C PRO A 270 -6.89 -16.27 12.77
N SER A 271 -6.70 -14.97 13.02
CA SER A 271 -7.09 -13.92 12.07
C SER A 271 -6.27 -14.02 10.78
N LEU A 272 -4.95 -14.22 10.89
CA LEU A 272 -4.10 -14.39 9.72
C LEU A 272 -4.45 -15.67 8.95
N LYS A 273 -4.66 -16.80 9.64
CA LYS A 273 -5.10 -18.06 9.02
C LYS A 273 -6.40 -17.89 8.24
N LYS A 274 -7.38 -17.18 8.82
CA LYS A 274 -8.65 -16.86 8.16
C LYS A 274 -8.43 -16.09 6.87
N GLU A 275 -7.68 -14.99 6.91
CA GLU A 275 -7.43 -14.19 5.71
C GLU A 275 -6.63 -14.98 4.66
N SER A 276 -5.61 -15.74 5.07
CA SER A 276 -4.87 -16.62 4.14
C SER A 276 -5.77 -17.67 3.48
N LEU A 277 -6.70 -18.29 4.22
CA LEU A 277 -7.69 -19.22 3.65
C LEU A 277 -8.60 -18.55 2.63
N LEU A 278 -9.03 -17.31 2.89
CA LEU A 278 -9.85 -16.55 1.94
C LEU A 278 -9.09 -16.31 0.63
N VAL A 279 -7.84 -15.86 0.69
CA VAL A 279 -7.00 -15.66 -0.50
C VAL A 279 -6.76 -16.98 -1.24
N LEU A 280 -6.44 -18.06 -0.51
CA LEU A 280 -6.23 -19.38 -1.11
C LEU A 280 -7.49 -19.90 -1.80
N THR A 281 -8.67 -19.66 -1.21
CA THR A 281 -9.94 -20.01 -1.83
C THR A 281 -10.12 -19.26 -3.15
N THR A 282 -9.86 -17.95 -3.16
CA THR A 282 -9.91 -17.14 -4.38
C THR A 282 -8.89 -17.64 -5.42
N LEU A 283 -7.65 -17.97 -5.04
CA LEU A 283 -6.65 -18.53 -5.95
C LEU A 283 -7.12 -19.84 -6.58
N ILE A 284 -7.71 -20.75 -5.80
CA ILE A 284 -8.27 -22.01 -6.31
C ILE A 284 -9.36 -21.74 -7.35
N THR A 285 -10.22 -20.76 -7.10
CA THR A 285 -11.29 -20.42 -8.05
C THR A 285 -10.79 -19.81 -9.36
N HIS A 286 -9.66 -19.09 -9.34
CA HIS A 286 -9.14 -18.38 -10.52
C HIS A 286 -8.11 -19.18 -11.32
N VAL A 287 -7.22 -19.93 -10.66
CA VAL A 287 -6.08 -20.62 -11.29
C VAL A 287 -6.17 -22.15 -11.14
N GLY A 288 -7.06 -22.64 -10.28
CA GLY A 288 -7.14 -24.05 -9.92
C GLY A 288 -6.12 -24.45 -8.86
N LEU A 289 -5.79 -25.74 -8.81
CA LEU A 289 -4.87 -26.29 -7.81
C LEU A 289 -3.41 -25.92 -8.13
N PRO A 290 -2.58 -25.71 -7.10
CA PRO A 290 -1.17 -25.41 -7.30
C PRO A 290 -0.39 -26.66 -7.75
N SER A 291 0.92 -26.51 -7.97
CA SER A 291 1.81 -27.65 -8.25
C SER A 291 1.75 -28.70 -7.14
N ALA A 292 2.04 -29.96 -7.48
CA ALA A 292 1.90 -31.10 -6.56
C ALA A 292 2.57 -30.86 -5.19
N GLY A 293 3.80 -30.32 -5.16
CA GLY A 293 4.49 -30.04 -3.89
C GLY A 293 3.81 -28.96 -3.03
N LEU A 294 3.22 -27.93 -3.65
CA LEU A 294 2.46 -26.91 -2.92
C LEU A 294 1.09 -27.43 -2.48
N LEU A 295 0.48 -28.32 -3.27
CA LEU A 295 -0.77 -28.98 -2.92
C LEU A 295 -0.58 -29.88 -1.69
N ASP A 296 0.49 -30.66 -1.65
CA ASP A 296 0.83 -31.50 -0.49
C ASP A 296 1.03 -30.65 0.77
N TYR A 297 1.73 -29.50 0.63
CA TYR A 297 1.91 -28.57 1.74
C TYR A 297 0.59 -27.96 2.24
N LEU A 298 -0.27 -27.51 1.32
CA LEU A 298 -1.60 -27.00 1.63
C LEU A 298 -2.43 -28.06 2.37
N MET A 299 -2.46 -29.29 1.88
CA MET A 299 -3.20 -30.39 2.50
C MET A 299 -2.68 -30.68 3.91
N GLY A 300 -1.36 -30.65 4.12
CA GLY A 300 -0.76 -30.74 5.45
C GLY A 300 -1.23 -29.64 6.41
N CYS A 301 -1.31 -28.39 5.93
CA CYS A 301 -1.83 -27.26 6.70
C CYS A 301 -3.31 -27.45 7.06
N VAL A 302 -4.16 -27.78 6.08
CA VAL A 302 -5.60 -27.98 6.28
C VAL A 302 -5.88 -29.13 7.25
N LEU A 303 -5.19 -30.26 7.11
CA LEU A 303 -5.33 -31.39 8.03
C LEU A 303 -4.94 -31.02 9.46
N SER A 304 -3.89 -30.21 9.63
CA SER A 304 -3.45 -29.74 10.94
C SER A 304 -4.48 -28.79 11.58
N LEU A 305 -5.09 -27.90 10.78
CA LEU A 305 -6.19 -27.05 11.22
C LEU A 305 -7.42 -27.85 11.63
N LEU A 306 -7.82 -28.86 10.84
CA LEU A 306 -8.94 -29.73 11.17
C LEU A 306 -8.71 -30.52 12.46
N ARG A 307 -7.49 -31.01 12.67
CA ARG A 307 -7.11 -31.68 13.94
C ARG A 307 -7.18 -30.72 15.13
N LEU A 308 -6.74 -29.48 14.97
CA LEU A 308 -6.86 -28.46 16.01
C LEU A 308 -8.33 -28.20 16.36
N LEU A 309 -9.19 -28.02 15.35
CA LEU A 309 -10.63 -27.79 15.57
C LEU A 309 -11.34 -28.99 16.21
N ALA A 310 -10.99 -30.21 15.80
CA ALA A 310 -11.55 -31.44 16.35
C ALA A 310 -11.11 -31.71 17.80
N THR A 311 -9.94 -31.22 18.21
CA THR A 311 -9.47 -31.36 19.60
C THR A 311 -10.06 -30.31 20.53
N THR A 312 -10.32 -29.09 20.02
CA THR A 312 -11.01 -28.06 20.80
C THR A 312 -12.47 -28.39 21.09
N SER A 313 -13.17 -29.09 20.19
CA SER A 313 -14.58 -29.47 20.40
C SER A 313 -14.78 -30.60 21.43
N VAL A 314 -13.73 -31.37 21.76
CA VAL A 314 -13.78 -32.45 22.75
C VAL A 314 -13.48 -31.95 24.17
N SER A 315 -12.87 -30.77 24.33
CA SER A 315 -12.53 -30.19 25.63
C SER A 315 -13.68 -29.40 26.29
N GLU A 316 -14.80 -29.19 25.58
CA GLU A 316 -15.97 -28.43 26.07
C GLU A 316 -17.20 -29.32 26.37
N GLY A 317 -17.03 -30.66 26.39
CA GLY A 317 -18.08 -31.64 26.75
C GLY A 317 -17.73 -32.44 27.99
#